data_AF-A0A5J4V5J1-F1
#
_entry.id   AF-A0A5J4V5J1-F1
#
_cell.length_a   1.000
_cell.length_b   1.000
_cell.length_c   1.000
_cell.angle_alpha   90.00
_cell.angle_beta   90.00
_cell.angle_gamma   90.00
#
_symmetry.space_group_name_H-M   'P 1'
#
loop_
_entity.id
_entity.type
_entity.pdbx_description
1 polymer ?
#
loop_
_entity_poly.entity_id
_entity_poly.type
_entity_poly.pdbx_seq_one_letter_code
_entity_poly.pdbx_strand_id
1 'polypeptide(L)'
;MIKIPKLLQSLVAFSRFKIGTHACKDIDRQSLEVRSRSRHCLWYIQFYGDEQVQSELVNIGFGRAMLITFCTAGGVGEEQDVEISNGLIHISEFLAQLHKGRNNF
;
A
#
# COMPACT_ATOMS: atom_id res chain seq x y z
N MET A 1 5.29 38.77 -34.05
CA MET A 1 5.23 39.53 -32.78
C MET A 1 4.62 38.63 -31.70
N ILE A 2 5.43 38.07 -30.80
CA ILE A 2 4.95 37.16 -29.74
C ILE A 2 4.17 37.99 -28.73
N LYS A 3 2.91 37.62 -28.44
CA LYS A 3 2.11 38.27 -27.38
C LYS A 3 2.70 37.88 -26.03
N ILE A 4 3.65 38.68 -25.52
CA ILE A 4 4.32 38.54 -24.21
C ILE A 4 3.35 38.17 -23.06
N PRO A 5 2.11 38.71 -22.97
CA PRO A 5 1.16 38.32 -21.93
C PRO A 5 0.69 36.85 -22.02
N LYS A 6 0.52 36.31 -23.24
CA LYS A 6 0.10 34.92 -23.44
C LYS A 6 1.19 33.94 -23.05
N LEU A 7 2.45 34.27 -23.34
CA LEU A 7 3.58 33.44 -22.96
C LEU A 7 3.72 33.35 -21.43
N LEU A 8 3.60 34.49 -20.73
CA LEU A 8 3.61 34.53 -19.27
C LEU A 8 2.43 33.75 -18.67
N GLN A 9 1.22 33.89 -19.23
CA GLN A 9 0.05 33.13 -18.79
C GLN A 9 0.23 31.62 -18.96
N SER A 10 0.80 31.19 -20.10
CA SER A 10 1.12 29.78 -20.34
C SER A 10 2.20 29.26 -19.39
N LEU A 11 3.23 30.06 -19.09
CA LEU A 11 4.28 29.70 -18.13
C LEU A 11 3.74 29.55 -16.70
N VAL A 12 2.83 30.43 -16.27
CA VAL A 12 2.16 30.35 -14.96
C VAL A 12 1.23 29.13 -14.88
N ALA A 13 0.51 28.82 -15.96
CA ALA A 13 -0.34 27.63 -16.02
C ALA A 13 0.51 26.34 -15.97
N PHE A 14 1.62 26.32 -16.71
CA PHE A 14 2.53 25.17 -16.76
C PHE A 14 3.24 24.93 -15.42
N SER A 15 3.72 25.99 -14.75
CA SER A 15 4.36 25.87 -13.44
C SER A 15 3.39 25.34 -12.39
N ARG A 16 2.14 25.83 -12.38
CA ARG A 16 1.06 25.32 -11.50
C ARG A 16 0.76 23.85 -11.76
N PHE A 17 0.63 23.45 -13.02
CA PHE A 17 0.39 22.06 -13.39
C PHE A 17 1.51 21.14 -12.88
N LYS A 18 2.77 21.51 -13.11
CA LYS A 18 3.95 20.74 -12.70
C LYS A 18 4.08 20.62 -11.18
N ILE A 19 3.79 21.70 -10.44
CA ILE A 19 3.76 21.69 -8.97
C ILE A 19 2.67 20.73 -8.48
N GLY A 20 1.47 20.78 -9.07
CA GLY A 20 0.40 19.86 -8.73
C GLY A 20 0.75 18.39 -8.99
N THR A 21 1.41 18.08 -10.12
CA THR A 21 1.86 16.71 -10.42
C THR A 21 2.93 16.22 -9.46
N HIS A 22 3.88 17.08 -9.09
CA HIS A 22 4.94 16.74 -8.12
C HIS A 22 4.36 16.52 -6.72
N ALA A 23 3.49 17.41 -6.27
CA ALA A 23 2.81 17.26 -4.98
C ALA A 23 2.00 15.96 -4.90
N CYS A 24 1.29 15.60 -5.98
CA CYS A 24 0.58 14.33 -6.08
C CYS A 24 1.55 13.14 -5.94
N LYS A 25 2.66 13.14 -6.69
CA LYS A 25 3.69 12.10 -6.60
C LYS A 25 4.30 11.96 -5.20
N ASP A 26 4.54 13.08 -4.51
CA ASP A 26 5.07 13.06 -3.15
C ASP A 26 4.05 12.49 -2.15
N ILE A 27 2.78 12.85 -2.29
CA ILE A 27 1.67 12.32 -1.49
C ILE A 27 1.51 10.81 -1.75
N ASP A 28 1.56 10.38 -3.01
CA ASP A 28 1.46 8.98 -3.40
C ASP A 28 2.65 8.18 -2.81
N ARG A 29 3.86 8.73 -2.86
CA ARG A 29 5.06 8.11 -2.26
C ARG A 29 4.94 7.99 -0.74
N GLN A 30 4.49 9.04 -0.05
CA GLN A 30 4.29 8.99 1.41
C GLN A 30 3.20 7.97 1.78
N SER A 31 2.12 7.91 1.00
CA SER A 31 1.05 6.93 1.17
C SER A 31 1.57 5.50 0.98
N LEU A 32 2.42 5.24 -0.01
CA LEU A 32 3.07 3.95 -0.20
C LEU A 32 3.95 3.57 1.00
N GLU A 33 4.77 4.48 1.51
CA GLU A 33 5.62 4.20 2.68
C GLU A 33 4.79 3.88 3.93
N VAL A 34 3.73 4.65 4.18
CA VAL A 34 2.81 4.41 5.31
C VAL A 34 2.13 3.05 5.17
N ARG A 35 1.65 2.70 3.97
CA ARG A 35 1.06 1.38 3.70
C ARG A 35 2.06 0.26 3.93
N SER A 36 3.29 0.42 3.45
CA SER A 36 4.35 -0.58 3.61
C SER A 36 4.69 -0.83 5.08
N ARG A 37 4.92 0.25 5.86
CA ARG A 37 5.17 0.16 7.30
C ARG A 37 3.97 -0.43 8.06
N SER A 38 2.76 -0.05 7.70
CA SER A 38 1.54 -0.57 8.32
C SER A 38 1.37 -2.06 8.06
N ARG A 39 1.62 -2.53 6.83
CA ARG A 39 1.62 -3.97 6.48
C ARG A 39 2.64 -4.74 7.32
N HIS A 40 3.85 -4.20 7.45
CA HIS A 40 4.89 -4.86 8.24
C HIS A 40 4.52 -4.93 9.73
N CYS A 41 4.00 -3.85 10.31
CA CYS A 41 3.51 -3.83 11.69
C CYS A 41 2.38 -4.84 11.92
N LEU A 42 1.41 -4.88 11.01
CA LEU A 42 0.30 -5.84 11.06
C LEU A 42 0.77 -7.28 10.91
N TRP A 43 1.80 -7.53 10.10
CA TRP A 43 2.42 -8.84 10.02
C TRP A 43 3.02 -9.27 11.36
N TYR A 44 3.70 -8.38 12.09
CA TYR A 44 4.18 -8.70 13.44
C TYR A 44 3.01 -9.06 14.38
N ILE A 45 1.91 -8.30 14.34
CA ILE A 45 0.72 -8.56 15.14
C ILE A 45 0.14 -9.93 14.79
N GLN A 46 0.08 -10.26 13.50
CA GLN A 46 -0.38 -11.56 13.04
C GLN A 46 0.60 -12.68 13.39
N PHE A 47 1.92 -12.46 13.34
CA PHE A 47 2.88 -13.52 13.61
C PHE A 47 2.98 -13.83 15.10
N TYR A 48 2.95 -12.80 15.95
CA TYR A 48 3.15 -12.91 17.40
C TYR A 48 1.86 -12.85 18.23
N GLY A 49 0.74 -12.38 17.66
CA GLY A 49 -0.57 -12.30 18.32
C GLY A 49 -1.19 -13.65 18.66
N ASP A 50 -1.76 -13.74 19.85
CA ASP A 50 -2.49 -14.92 20.34
C ASP A 50 -3.80 -15.18 19.60
N GLU A 51 -4.51 -16.24 19.98
CA GLU A 51 -5.77 -16.64 19.35
C GLU A 51 -6.83 -15.53 19.37
N GLN A 52 -6.87 -14.72 20.43
CA GLN A 52 -7.82 -13.61 20.55
C GLN A 52 -7.51 -12.53 19.49
N VAL A 53 -6.24 -12.16 19.35
CA VAL A 53 -5.78 -11.21 18.33
C VAL A 53 -6.08 -11.73 16.92
N GLN A 54 -5.87 -13.02 16.65
CA GLN A 54 -6.20 -13.62 15.35
C GLN A 54 -7.70 -13.56 15.05
N SER A 55 -8.54 -13.86 16.04
CA SER A 55 -10.00 -13.81 15.90
C SER A 55 -10.48 -12.40 15.57
N GLU A 56 -9.91 -11.40 16.24
CA GLU A 56 -10.22 -9.98 15.98
C GLU A 56 -9.82 -9.56 14.57
N LEU A 57 -8.62 -9.96 14.09
CA LEU A 57 -8.16 -9.70 12.73
C LEU A 57 -9.10 -10.30 11.66
N VAL A 58 -9.58 -11.52 11.87
CA VAL A 58 -10.57 -12.15 10.98
C VAL A 58 -11.89 -11.39 11.01
N ASN A 59 -12.38 -11.01 12.20
CA ASN A 59 -13.66 -10.32 12.39
C ASN A 59 -13.68 -8.93 11.74
N ILE A 60 -12.57 -8.19 11.78
CA ILE A 60 -12.47 -6.88 11.09
C ILE A 60 -12.26 -7.03 9.58
N GLY A 61 -12.22 -8.26 9.05
CA GLY A 61 -12.09 -8.53 7.63
C GLY A 61 -10.68 -8.32 7.08
N PHE A 62 -9.64 -8.45 7.92
CA PHE A 62 -8.25 -8.22 7.51
C PHE A 62 -7.83 -9.10 6.32
N GLY A 63 -8.17 -10.39 6.35
CA GLY A 63 -7.87 -11.31 5.24
C GLY A 63 -8.45 -10.84 3.91
N ARG A 64 -9.66 -10.24 3.93
CA ARG A 64 -10.29 -9.66 2.75
C ARG A 64 -9.59 -8.38 2.30
N ALA A 65 -9.22 -7.50 3.23
CA ALA A 65 -8.47 -6.27 2.92
C ALA A 65 -7.11 -6.58 2.29
N MET A 66 -6.42 -7.61 2.79
CA MET A 66 -5.12 -8.05 2.29
C MET A 66 -5.22 -8.62 0.87
N LEU A 67 -6.24 -9.46 0.60
CA LEU A 67 -6.52 -9.99 -0.73
C LEU A 67 -6.85 -8.88 -1.74
N ILE A 68 -7.72 -7.94 -1.37
CA ILE A 68 -8.09 -6.82 -2.25
C ILE A 68 -6.86 -5.98 -2.59
N THR A 69 -6.05 -5.65 -1.58
CA THR A 69 -4.83 -4.86 -1.77
C THR A 69 -3.88 -5.54 -2.75
N PHE A 70 -3.69 -6.86 -2.61
CA PHE A 70 -2.90 -7.67 -3.54
C PHE A 70 -3.48 -7.65 -4.97
N CYS A 71 -4.79 -7.91 -5.12
CA CYS A 71 -5.44 -7.90 -6.42
C CYS A 71 -5.37 -6.53 -7.12
N THR A 72 -5.31 -5.44 -6.36
CA THR A 72 -5.15 -4.08 -6.88
C THR A 72 -3.70 -3.65 -7.11
N ALA A 73 -2.71 -4.39 -6.59
CA ALA A 73 -1.30 -4.06 -6.76
C ALA A 73 -0.77 -4.38 -8.17
N GLY A 74 -1.53 -5.11 -8.99
CA GLY A 74 -1.18 -5.44 -10.38
C GLY A 74 -1.69 -4.40 -11.38
N GLY A 75 -0.92 -3.33 -11.61
CA GLY A 75 -1.12 -2.36 -12.69
C GLY A 75 0.17 -2.15 -13.48
N VAL A 76 0.07 -1.96 -14.80
CA VAL A 76 1.22 -1.74 -15.71
C VAL A 76 2.09 -0.58 -15.21
N GLY A 77 3.30 -0.90 -14.74
CA GLY A 77 4.40 0.07 -14.65
C GLY A 77 5.06 0.33 -13.29
N GLU A 78 4.71 -0.36 -12.20
CA GLU A 78 5.42 -0.18 -10.93
C GLU A 78 6.09 -1.48 -10.44
N GLU A 79 7.43 -1.49 -10.49
CA GLU A 79 8.35 -2.50 -9.98
C GLU A 79 8.27 -2.59 -8.44
N GLN A 80 7.16 -3.09 -7.90
CA GLN A 80 7.01 -3.44 -6.49
C GLN A 80 7.00 -4.96 -6.27
N ASP A 81 7.72 -5.72 -7.11
CA ASP A 81 7.80 -7.19 -7.04
C ASP A 81 8.14 -7.70 -5.63
N VAL A 82 8.97 -6.97 -4.89
CA VAL A 82 9.33 -7.29 -3.50
C VAL A 82 8.13 -7.09 -2.56
N GLU A 83 7.34 -6.02 -2.71
CA GLU A 83 6.17 -5.81 -1.86
C GLU A 83 5.02 -6.75 -2.21
N ILE A 84 4.89 -7.12 -3.49
CA ILE A 84 3.96 -8.15 -3.95
C ILE A 84 4.36 -9.50 -3.35
N SER A 85 5.65 -9.86 -3.42
CA SER A 85 6.19 -11.08 -2.81
C SER A 85 5.98 -11.11 -1.29
N ASN A 86 6.28 -10.02 -0.59
CA ASN A 86 6.03 -9.91 0.85
C ASN A 86 4.54 -10.02 1.19
N GLY A 87 3.67 -9.38 0.42
CA GLY A 87 2.22 -9.51 0.57
C GLY A 87 1.74 -10.96 0.41
N LEU A 88 2.26 -11.68 -0.58
CA LEU A 88 1.97 -13.10 -0.80
C LEU A 88 2.46 -13.99 0.34
N ILE A 89 3.66 -13.73 0.87
CA ILE A 89 4.20 -14.43 2.03
C ILE A 89 3.28 -14.23 3.25
N HIS A 90 2.89 -12.98 3.52
CA HIS A 90 2.01 -12.66 4.65
C HIS A 90 0.64 -13.33 4.54
N ILE A 91 0.04 -13.35 3.33
CA ILE A 91 -1.21 -14.06 3.06
C ILE A 91 -1.05 -15.56 3.30
N SER A 92 0.02 -16.16 2.78
CA SER A 92 0.30 -17.59 2.93
C SER A 92 0.46 -17.99 4.40
N GLU A 93 1.24 -17.21 5.15
CA GLU A 93 1.44 -17.44 6.58
C GLU A 93 0.17 -17.24 7.39
N PHE A 94 -0.67 -16.25 7.04
CA PHE A 94 -1.96 -16.04 7.68
C PHE A 94 -2.87 -17.25 7.53
N LEU A 95 -3.02 -17.72 6.30
CA LEU A 95 -3.84 -18.90 6.00
C LEU A 95 -3.28 -20.16 6.68
N ALA A 96 -1.96 -20.29 6.76
CA ALA A 96 -1.31 -21.41 7.44
C ALA A 96 -1.55 -21.38 8.96
N GLN A 97 -1.52 -20.20 9.59
CA GLN A 97 -1.83 -20.06 11.01
C GLN A 97 -3.30 -20.33 11.33
N LEU A 98 -4.22 -19.84 10.48
CA LEU A 98 -5.65 -20.13 10.61
C LEU A 98 -5.93 -21.64 10.47
N HIS A 99 -5.29 -22.30 9.50
CA HIS A 99 -5.53 -23.72 9.25
C HIS A 99 -5.01 -24.63 10.37
N LYS A 100 -3.83 -24.31 10.92
CA LYS A 100 -3.20 -25.16 11.95
C LYS A 100 -3.74 -24.90 13.35
N GLY A 101 -4.34 -23.72 13.59
CA GLY A 101 -4.37 -23.14 14.93
C GLY A 101 -2.94 -22.89 15.43
N ARG A 102 -2.74 -22.02 16.42
CA ARG A 102 -1.43 -21.97 17.08
C ARG A 102 -1.23 -23.28 17.83
N ASN A 103 -0.48 -24.21 17.24
CA ASN A 103 0.10 -25.32 17.99
C ASN A 103 1.09 -24.71 18.98
N ASN A 104 0.62 -24.49 20.21
CA ASN A 104 1.46 -24.12 21.35
C ASN A 104 2.52 -25.22 21.52
N PHE A 105 3.79 -24.86 21.37
CA PHE A 105 4.89 -25.56 22.02
C PHE A 105 5.33 -24.73 23.22
#